data_AF-A0A4U6TN57-F1
#
_entry.id   AF-A0A4U6TN57-F1
#
_cell.length_a   1.000
_cell.length_b   1.000
_cell.length_c   1.000
_cell.angle_alpha   90.00
_cell.angle_beta   90.00
_cell.angle_gamma   90.00
#
_symmetry.space_group_name_H-M   'P 1'
#
loop_
_entity.id
_entity.type
_entity.pdbx_description
1 polymer ?
#
loop_
_entity_poly.entity_id
_entity_poly.type
_entity_poly.pdbx_seq_one_letter_code
_entity_poly.pdbx_strand_id
1 'polypeptide(L)'
;MEDPGPSSAAPEPPPPPPDEGEGWVLLPPSEVEGVDDPKVIHWEDLQQELARLWSLSAALQTARDRKAHLAARLESALEARRAFLQQDNELAEMRQSLQQHTDHLGDLKMHTKKSSEDVEDRRAQLCISLRTLSMASKTLGTARGNLEEANNLLSGENGCGRLKNITQKLRMRQQYMVTQVAWVYPVRPLDEKSPDHKTEYTPSIIKTSNAESILPDGSQKRPLAILGLQLPKPTAKKTGYFGDRTDFQKPSTVLGYVAHAVSLIASYLNVPLRYPLCFGGSRSYILDHSPLVEPSSMTSVVSSVSPSTSMRTMEFPLFFDGQETTRSAYAIFLLNKDIEQLLNYIGAESLGPRHVLANLKQLTTIIQSQQYISTD
;
A
#
# COMPACT_ATOMS: atom_id res chain seq x y z
N MET A 1 18.38 -8.50 -31.27
CA MET A 1 19.68 -9.19 -31.39
C MET A 1 19.36 -10.67 -31.31
N GLU A 2 19.57 -11.52 -32.29
CA GLU A 2 20.19 -11.45 -33.63
C GLU A 2 19.57 -12.60 -34.44
N ASP A 3 19.44 -12.40 -35.75
CA ASP A 3 19.10 -13.43 -36.76
C ASP A 3 20.12 -14.57 -36.78
N PRO A 4 19.70 -15.79 -37.14
CA PRO A 4 20.56 -16.73 -37.86
C PRO A 4 20.19 -16.74 -39.35
N GLY A 5 21.15 -16.33 -40.18
CA GLY A 5 21.03 -16.29 -41.64
C GLY A 5 20.93 -17.67 -42.32
N PRO A 6 20.55 -17.70 -43.61
CA PRO A 6 20.37 -18.94 -44.36
C PRO A 6 21.70 -19.42 -44.95
N SER A 7 22.11 -20.65 -44.62
CA SER A 7 23.19 -21.39 -45.28
C SER A 7 22.52 -22.49 -46.11
N SER A 8 22.38 -22.32 -47.43
CA SER A 8 23.37 -22.56 -48.50
C SER A 8 23.53 -24.05 -48.84
N ALA A 9 23.44 -24.30 -50.16
CA ALA A 9 23.83 -25.49 -50.92
C ALA A 9 22.88 -26.71 -50.88
N ALA A 10 21.93 -26.70 -51.82
CA ALA A 10 21.40 -27.93 -52.41
C ALA A 10 22.51 -28.62 -53.24
N PRO A 11 22.68 -29.95 -53.18
CA PRO A 11 23.65 -30.65 -54.02
C PRO A 11 23.20 -30.69 -55.49
N GLU A 12 24.10 -30.29 -56.39
CA GLU A 12 23.94 -30.34 -57.85
C GLU A 12 23.57 -31.75 -58.35
N PRO A 13 22.71 -31.87 -59.38
CA PRO A 13 22.45 -33.14 -60.04
C PRO A 13 23.68 -33.56 -60.88
N PRO A 14 23.95 -34.87 -60.98
CA PRO A 14 25.07 -35.36 -61.80
C PRO A 14 24.84 -35.03 -63.29
N PRO A 15 25.92 -34.76 -64.05
CA PRO A 15 25.83 -34.37 -65.45
C PRO A 15 25.31 -35.52 -66.33
N PRO A 16 24.61 -35.23 -67.44
CA PRO A 16 24.14 -36.25 -68.37
C PRO A 16 25.33 -36.97 -69.04
N PRO A 17 25.20 -38.26 -69.38
CA PRO A 17 26.25 -38.98 -70.09
C PRO A 17 26.47 -38.37 -71.49
N PRO A 18 27.70 -38.41 -72.02
CA PRO A 18 28.01 -37.84 -73.33
C PRO A 18 27.30 -38.59 -74.46
N ASP A 19 26.77 -37.81 -75.41
CA ASP A 19 26.35 -38.27 -76.73
C ASP A 19 27.55 -38.91 -77.44
N GLU A 20 27.67 -40.23 -77.35
CA GLU A 20 28.45 -40.98 -78.32
C GLU A 20 27.62 -41.09 -79.59
N GLY A 21 27.72 -40.05 -80.41
CA GLY A 21 27.25 -40.06 -81.78
C GLY A 21 27.77 -41.31 -82.49
N GLU A 22 26.88 -41.94 -83.25
CA GLU A 22 27.17 -43.03 -84.19
C GLU A 22 28.08 -42.50 -85.32
N GLY A 23 29.31 -42.16 -84.97
CA GLY A 23 30.39 -41.91 -85.90
C GLY A 23 30.85 -43.25 -86.42
N TRP A 24 30.53 -43.56 -87.68
CA TRP A 24 31.22 -44.62 -88.41
C TRP A 24 32.72 -44.38 -88.27
N VAL A 25 33.40 -45.23 -87.49
CA VAL A 25 34.86 -45.25 -87.47
C VAL A 25 35.30 -45.81 -88.81
N LEU A 26 35.66 -44.90 -89.72
CA LEU A 26 36.41 -45.20 -90.93
C LEU A 26 37.79 -45.70 -90.50
N LEU A 27 37.95 -47.02 -90.47
CA LEU A 27 39.26 -47.64 -90.28
C LEU A 27 40.14 -47.32 -91.51
N PRO A 28 41.39 -46.85 -91.30
CA PRO A 28 42.33 -46.63 -92.38
C PRO A 28 42.61 -47.95 -93.13
N PRO A 29 42.87 -47.94 -94.45
CA PRO A 29 42.97 -49.15 -95.28
C PRO A 29 44.10 -50.12 -94.89
N SER A 30 44.94 -49.76 -93.92
CA SER A 30 46.16 -50.48 -93.55
C SER A 30 46.00 -51.52 -92.44
N GLU A 31 44.82 -51.67 -91.81
CA GLU A 31 44.58 -52.67 -90.75
C GLU A 31 43.60 -53.80 -91.17
N VAL A 32 43.26 -53.87 -92.46
CA VAL A 32 42.53 -55.02 -93.03
C VAL A 32 43.55 -55.96 -93.66
N GLU A 33 43.79 -57.12 -93.04
CA GLU A 33 44.62 -58.18 -93.62
C GLU A 33 44.07 -58.57 -95.01
N GLY A 34 44.88 -58.35 -96.06
CA GLY A 34 44.63 -58.85 -97.43
C GLY A 34 44.47 -57.82 -98.56
N VAL A 35 44.91 -56.58 -98.40
CA VAL A 35 44.72 -55.52 -99.43
C VAL A 35 45.86 -55.41 -100.45
N ASP A 36 47.10 -55.81 -100.13
CA ASP A 36 48.26 -55.53 -101.00
C ASP A 36 48.74 -56.71 -101.88
N ASP A 37 48.14 -57.89 -101.77
CA ASP A 37 48.41 -59.05 -102.65
C ASP A 37 47.09 -59.72 -103.07
N PRO A 38 46.47 -59.35 -104.22
CA PRO A 38 45.30 -60.07 -104.70
C PRO A 38 45.75 -61.48 -105.09
N LYS A 39 45.25 -62.48 -104.36
CA LYS A 39 45.48 -63.88 -104.70
C LYS A 39 44.92 -64.12 -106.12
N VAL A 40 45.80 -64.20 -107.13
CA VAL A 40 45.41 -64.49 -108.52
C VAL A 40 45.05 -65.96 -108.59
N ILE A 41 43.74 -66.25 -108.65
CA ILE A 41 43.21 -67.60 -108.62
C ILE A 41 43.16 -68.14 -110.06
N HIS A 42 43.82 -69.27 -110.32
CA HIS A 42 43.62 -70.03 -111.55
C HIS A 42 42.18 -70.56 -111.60
N TRP A 43 41.55 -70.53 -112.78
CA TRP A 43 40.12 -70.85 -112.98
C TRP A 43 39.69 -72.20 -112.37
N GLU A 44 40.60 -73.17 -112.30
CA GLU A 44 40.37 -74.51 -111.74
C GLU A 44 40.27 -74.52 -110.20
N ASP A 45 40.89 -73.56 -109.51
CA ASP A 45 40.95 -73.50 -108.04
C ASP A 45 39.90 -72.55 -107.42
N LEU A 46 39.20 -71.77 -108.27
CA LEU A 46 38.18 -70.80 -107.84
C LEU A 46 37.03 -71.48 -107.09
N GLN A 47 36.60 -72.66 -107.52
CA GLN A 47 35.55 -73.42 -106.81
C GLN A 47 35.98 -73.83 -105.40
N GLN A 48 37.25 -74.19 -105.22
CA GLN A 48 37.77 -74.65 -103.93
C GLN A 48 37.99 -73.50 -102.95
N GLU A 49 38.47 -72.34 -103.42
CA GLU A 49 38.57 -71.13 -102.59
C GLU A 49 37.20 -70.51 -102.28
N LEU A 50 36.24 -70.58 -103.21
CA LEU A 50 34.85 -70.23 -102.90
C LEU A 50 34.30 -71.17 -101.84
N ALA A 51 34.45 -72.49 -101.97
CA ALA A 51 34.03 -73.44 -100.93
C ALA A 51 34.72 -73.17 -99.57
N ARG A 52 36.00 -72.78 -99.57
CA ARG A 52 36.74 -72.37 -98.37
C ARG A 52 36.13 -71.12 -97.76
N LEU A 53 35.88 -70.07 -98.53
CA LEU A 53 35.25 -68.83 -98.07
C LEU A 53 33.81 -69.04 -97.62
N TRP A 54 33.05 -69.91 -98.28
CA TRP A 54 31.71 -70.33 -97.85
C TRP A 54 31.74 -71.10 -96.53
N SER A 55 32.74 -71.97 -96.32
CA SER A 55 32.90 -72.66 -95.03
C SER A 55 33.38 -71.72 -93.91
N LEU A 56 34.26 -70.76 -94.21
CA LEU A 56 34.71 -69.73 -93.28
C LEU A 56 33.60 -68.73 -92.95
N SER A 57 32.79 -68.32 -93.93
CA SER A 57 31.65 -67.43 -93.71
C SER A 57 30.53 -68.14 -92.94
N ALA A 58 30.29 -69.43 -93.21
CA ALA A 58 29.39 -70.27 -92.41
C ALA A 58 29.92 -70.48 -90.99
N ALA A 59 31.22 -70.74 -90.81
CA ALA A 59 31.85 -70.84 -89.49
C ALA A 59 31.78 -69.51 -88.72
N LEU A 60 32.02 -68.39 -89.39
CA LEU A 60 31.86 -67.05 -88.83
C LEU A 60 30.40 -66.76 -88.47
N GLN A 61 29.44 -67.21 -89.27
CA GLN A 61 28.02 -67.08 -88.98
C GLN A 61 27.61 -67.92 -87.77
N THR A 62 28.03 -69.18 -87.69
CA THR A 62 27.80 -70.02 -86.50
C THR A 62 28.49 -69.46 -85.25
N ALA A 63 29.65 -68.82 -85.39
CA ALA A 63 30.32 -68.13 -84.29
C ALA A 63 29.56 -66.86 -83.87
N ARG A 64 28.99 -66.10 -84.81
CA ARG A 64 28.10 -64.96 -84.54
C ARG A 64 26.82 -65.39 -83.83
N ASP A 65 26.20 -66.48 -84.28
CA ASP A 65 24.98 -67.02 -83.67
C ASP A 65 25.26 -67.53 -82.24
N ARG A 66 26.41 -68.18 -82.02
CA ARG A 66 26.87 -68.55 -80.67
C ARG A 66 27.14 -67.34 -79.80
N LYS A 67 27.78 -66.29 -80.33
CA LYS A 67 27.99 -65.02 -79.63
C LYS A 67 26.65 -64.38 -79.24
N ALA A 68 25.69 -64.33 -80.16
CA ALA A 68 24.35 -63.80 -79.90
C ALA A 68 23.59 -64.62 -78.86
N HIS A 69 23.65 -65.95 -78.92
CA HIS A 69 23.04 -66.82 -77.92
C HIS A 69 23.66 -66.64 -76.53
N LEU A 70 24.99 -66.53 -76.45
CA LEU A 70 25.67 -66.26 -75.19
C LEU A 70 25.35 -64.86 -74.66
N ALA A 71 25.26 -63.84 -75.54
CA ALA A 71 24.84 -62.50 -75.15
C ALA A 71 23.43 -62.50 -74.55
N ALA A 72 22.46 -63.13 -75.21
CA ALA A 72 21.09 -63.26 -74.69
C ALA A 72 21.03 -64.03 -73.35
N ARG A 73 21.86 -65.06 -73.19
CA ARG A 73 21.94 -65.82 -71.94
C ARG A 73 22.60 -65.03 -70.81
N LEU A 74 23.56 -64.17 -71.13
CA LEU A 74 24.15 -63.23 -70.17
C LEU A 74 23.16 -62.12 -69.81
N GLU A 75 22.43 -61.56 -70.77
CA GLU A 75 21.40 -60.55 -70.54
C GLU A 75 20.30 -61.06 -69.60
N SER A 76 19.74 -62.25 -69.89
CA SER A 76 18.72 -62.86 -69.00
C SER A 76 19.26 -63.16 -67.60
N ALA A 77 20.52 -63.62 -67.46
CA ALA A 77 21.14 -63.82 -66.16
C ALA A 77 21.38 -62.50 -65.41
N LEU A 78 21.76 -61.42 -66.13
CA LEU A 78 21.90 -60.08 -65.56
C LEU A 78 20.56 -59.50 -65.14
N GLU A 79 19.50 -59.69 -65.91
CA GLU A 79 18.14 -59.28 -65.56
C GLU A 79 17.63 -59.99 -64.30
N ALA A 80 17.80 -61.31 -64.23
CA ALA A 80 17.47 -62.08 -63.03
C ALA A 80 18.27 -61.60 -61.81
N ARG A 81 19.56 -61.27 -61.99
CA ARG A 81 20.39 -60.71 -60.92
C ARG A 81 19.96 -59.30 -60.51
N ARG A 82 19.56 -58.45 -61.45
CA ARG A 82 19.02 -57.09 -61.16
C ARG A 82 17.73 -57.18 -60.36
N ALA A 83 16.79 -58.06 -60.76
CA ALA A 83 15.54 -58.26 -60.03
C ALA A 83 15.79 -58.77 -58.60
N PHE A 84 16.72 -59.71 -58.42
CA PHE A 84 17.12 -60.17 -57.09
C PHE A 84 17.72 -59.05 -56.24
N LEU A 85 18.62 -58.24 -56.80
CA LEU A 85 19.21 -57.10 -56.08
C LEU A 85 18.16 -56.04 -55.71
N GLN A 86 17.17 -55.79 -56.57
CA GLN A 86 16.05 -54.88 -56.25
C GLN A 86 15.27 -55.40 -55.04
N GLN A 87 14.91 -56.68 -55.02
CA GLN A 87 14.20 -57.29 -53.89
C GLN A 87 15.02 -57.23 -52.59
N ASP A 88 16.32 -57.54 -52.66
CA ASP A 88 17.20 -57.44 -51.49
C ASP A 88 17.33 -56.00 -50.97
N ASN A 89 17.39 -55.01 -51.87
CA ASN A 89 17.41 -53.60 -51.50
C ASN A 89 16.10 -53.18 -50.81
N GLU A 90 14.94 -53.56 -51.34
CA GLU A 90 13.63 -53.28 -50.72
C GLU A 90 13.53 -53.92 -49.32
N LEU A 91 13.98 -55.16 -49.18
CA LEU A 91 14.03 -55.84 -47.87
C LEU A 91 14.99 -55.13 -46.90
N ALA A 92 16.13 -54.62 -47.38
CA ALA A 92 17.08 -53.87 -46.57
C ALA A 92 16.47 -52.54 -46.09
N GLU A 93 15.78 -51.80 -46.97
CA GLU A 93 15.06 -50.57 -46.61
C GLU A 93 13.96 -50.82 -45.58
N MET A 94 13.16 -51.88 -45.76
CA MET A 94 12.14 -52.26 -44.78
C MET A 94 12.74 -52.63 -43.42
N ARG A 95 13.86 -53.37 -43.40
CA ARG A 95 14.58 -53.69 -42.15
C ARG A 95 15.10 -52.43 -41.47
N GLN A 96 15.64 -51.49 -42.24
CA GLN A 96 16.11 -50.21 -41.70
C GLN A 96 14.96 -49.39 -41.12
N SER A 97 13.82 -49.29 -41.82
CA SER A 97 12.63 -48.59 -41.33
C SER A 97 12.09 -49.25 -40.05
N LEU A 98 12.02 -50.59 -40.01
CA LEU A 98 11.64 -51.31 -38.80
C LEU A 98 12.60 -51.04 -37.64
N GLN A 99 13.91 -51.02 -37.89
CA GLN A 99 14.90 -50.72 -36.86
C GLN A 99 14.71 -49.29 -36.32
N GLN A 100 14.52 -48.30 -37.20
CA GLN A 100 14.23 -46.92 -36.81
C GLN A 100 12.94 -46.83 -35.98
N HIS A 101 11.88 -47.54 -36.37
CA HIS A 101 10.64 -47.60 -35.59
C HIS A 101 10.84 -48.28 -34.23
N THR A 102 11.63 -49.34 -34.13
CA THR A 102 11.92 -49.99 -32.85
C THR A 102 12.75 -49.10 -31.93
N ASP A 103 13.74 -48.37 -32.47
CA ASP A 103 14.57 -47.44 -31.72
C ASP A 103 13.72 -46.27 -31.22
N HIS A 104 12.87 -45.70 -32.09
CA HIS A 104 11.95 -44.63 -31.72
C HIS A 104 10.95 -45.06 -30.64
N LEU A 105 10.41 -46.28 -30.74
CA LEU A 105 9.54 -46.83 -29.69
C LEU A 105 10.30 -47.02 -28.38
N GLY A 106 11.56 -47.46 -28.45
CA GLY A 106 12.48 -47.53 -27.32
C GLY A 106 12.65 -46.17 -26.63
N ASP A 107 12.97 -45.13 -27.40
CA ASP A 107 13.12 -43.76 -26.91
C ASP A 107 11.83 -43.24 -26.28
N LEU A 108 10.68 -43.42 -26.95
CA LEU A 108 9.37 -43.04 -26.40
C LEU A 108 9.06 -43.76 -25.09
N LYS A 109 9.39 -45.04 -24.98
CA LYS A 109 9.22 -45.82 -23.75
C LYS A 109 10.12 -45.30 -22.62
N MET A 110 11.36 -44.93 -22.93
CA MET A 110 12.27 -44.34 -21.95
C MET A 110 11.81 -42.96 -21.49
N HIS A 111 11.36 -42.10 -22.42
CA HIS A 111 10.82 -40.77 -22.10
C HIS A 111 9.54 -40.84 -21.25
N THR A 112 8.63 -41.78 -21.56
CA THR A 112 7.41 -41.98 -20.78
C THR A 112 7.71 -42.51 -19.38
N LYS A 113 8.66 -43.44 -19.24
CA LYS A 113 9.10 -43.92 -17.92
C LYS A 113 9.76 -42.82 -17.09
N LYS A 114 10.66 -42.04 -17.68
CA LYS A 114 11.31 -40.91 -17.00
C LYS A 114 10.28 -39.88 -16.53
N SER A 115 9.33 -39.51 -17.39
CA SER A 115 8.29 -38.56 -17.01
C SER A 115 7.33 -39.12 -15.95
N SER A 116 7.08 -40.44 -15.90
CA SER A 116 6.33 -41.04 -14.80
C SER A 116 7.11 -40.98 -13.48
N GLU A 117 8.41 -41.29 -13.49
CA GLU A 117 9.29 -41.16 -12.31
C GLU A 117 9.32 -39.71 -11.80
N ASP A 118 9.47 -38.72 -12.69
CA ASP A 118 9.42 -37.29 -12.34
C ASP A 118 8.08 -36.90 -11.69
N VAL A 119 6.96 -37.49 -12.13
CA VAL A 119 5.63 -37.26 -11.52
C VAL A 119 5.55 -37.88 -10.12
N GLU A 120 6.12 -39.06 -9.91
CA GLU A 120 6.17 -39.70 -8.60
C GLU A 120 7.02 -38.90 -7.60
N ASP A 121 8.18 -38.40 -8.02
CA ASP A 121 9.04 -37.54 -7.20
C ASP A 121 8.34 -36.25 -6.79
N ARG A 122 7.66 -35.59 -7.74
CA ARG A 122 6.84 -34.39 -7.45
C ARG A 122 5.70 -34.70 -6.48
N ARG A 123 5.04 -35.85 -6.63
CA ARG A 123 3.99 -36.29 -5.69
C ARG A 123 4.56 -36.50 -4.30
N ALA A 124 5.71 -37.15 -4.16
CA ALA A 124 6.37 -37.34 -2.88
C ALA A 124 6.75 -36.00 -2.21
N GLN A 125 7.27 -35.05 -2.99
CA GLN A 125 7.59 -33.71 -2.51
C GLN A 125 6.33 -32.96 -2.04
N LEU A 126 5.23 -33.03 -2.80
CA LEU A 126 3.94 -32.45 -2.41
C LEU A 126 3.37 -33.09 -1.15
N CYS A 127 3.55 -34.40 -0.95
CA CYS A 127 3.14 -35.05 0.29
C CYS A 127 3.91 -34.51 1.51
N ILE A 128 5.20 -34.21 1.35
CA ILE A 128 6.01 -33.61 2.43
C ILE A 128 5.52 -32.18 2.71
N SER A 129 5.30 -31.36 1.68
CA SER A 129 4.83 -29.99 1.86
C SER A 129 3.42 -29.91 2.46
N LEU A 130 2.53 -30.84 2.11
CA LEU A 130 1.20 -30.94 2.73
C LEU A 130 1.30 -31.29 4.23
N ARG A 131 2.22 -32.19 4.61
CA ARG A 131 2.44 -32.53 6.03
C ARG A 131 2.98 -31.32 6.81
N THR A 132 3.98 -30.62 6.26
CA THR A 132 4.55 -29.44 6.93
C THR A 132 3.52 -28.31 7.06
N LEU A 133 2.71 -28.07 6.02
CA LEU A 133 1.63 -27.09 6.06
C LEU A 133 0.56 -27.47 7.08
N SER A 134 0.19 -28.75 7.18
CA SER A 134 -0.75 -29.23 8.20
C SER A 134 -0.24 -28.98 9.62
N MET A 135 1.04 -29.24 9.88
CA MET A 135 1.66 -28.93 11.17
C MET A 135 1.64 -27.42 11.45
N ALA A 136 2.02 -26.60 10.47
CA ALA A 136 2.01 -25.14 10.59
C ALA A 136 0.60 -24.60 10.85
N SER A 137 -0.42 -25.17 10.19
CA SER A 137 -1.83 -24.82 10.40
C SER A 137 -2.29 -25.16 11.82
N LYS A 138 -1.90 -26.33 12.36
CA LYS A 138 -2.19 -26.69 13.76
C LYS A 138 -1.51 -25.74 14.74
N THR A 139 -0.23 -25.42 14.53
CA THR A 139 0.50 -24.49 15.40
C THR A 139 -0.09 -23.08 15.35
N LEU A 140 -0.56 -22.65 14.17
CA LEU A 140 -1.25 -21.37 14.01
C LEU A 140 -2.60 -21.38 14.74
N GLY A 141 -3.34 -22.49 14.65
CA GLY A 141 -4.59 -22.68 15.40
C GLY A 141 -4.38 -22.57 16.91
N THR A 142 -3.35 -23.23 17.45
CA THR A 142 -3.00 -23.12 18.86
C THR A 142 -2.55 -21.72 19.25
N ALA A 143 -1.73 -21.06 18.43
CA ALA A 143 -1.28 -19.70 18.71
C ALA A 143 -2.45 -18.69 18.69
N ARG A 144 -3.40 -18.87 17.77
CA ARG A 144 -4.63 -18.07 17.70
C ARG A 144 -5.49 -18.26 18.96
N GLY A 145 -5.67 -19.51 19.40
CA GLY A 145 -6.41 -19.80 20.64
C GLY A 145 -5.77 -19.12 21.86
N ASN A 146 -4.45 -19.25 22.01
CA ASN A 146 -3.72 -18.60 23.10
C ASN A 146 -3.84 -17.06 23.06
N LEU A 147 -3.83 -16.47 21.87
CA LEU A 147 -4.02 -15.02 21.71
C LEU A 147 -5.44 -14.60 22.11
N GLU A 148 -6.45 -15.36 21.71
CA GLU A 148 -7.84 -15.11 22.07
C GLU A 148 -8.06 -15.21 23.59
N GLU A 149 -7.48 -16.23 24.24
CA GLU A 149 -7.48 -16.36 25.69
C GLU A 149 -6.79 -15.18 26.38
N ALA A 150 -5.61 -14.77 25.91
CA ALA A 150 -4.92 -13.59 26.43
C ALA A 150 -5.76 -12.32 26.27
N ASN A 151 -6.41 -12.12 25.12
CA ASN A 151 -7.30 -10.98 24.88
C ASN A 151 -8.53 -11.01 25.79
N ASN A 152 -9.09 -12.18 26.04
CA ASN A 152 -10.21 -12.36 26.97
C ASN A 152 -9.80 -12.05 28.42
N LEU A 153 -8.61 -12.49 28.85
CA LEU A 153 -8.05 -12.16 30.16
C LEU A 153 -7.80 -10.65 30.31
N LEU A 154 -7.28 -10.00 29.26
CA LEU A 154 -7.09 -8.55 29.23
C LEU A 154 -8.41 -7.79 29.21
N SER A 155 -9.41 -8.24 28.48
CA SER A 155 -10.71 -7.56 28.38
C SER A 155 -11.61 -7.81 29.59
N GLY A 156 -11.37 -8.89 30.32
CA GLY A 156 -12.15 -9.29 31.48
C GLY A 156 -12.04 -8.35 32.69
N GLU A 157 -12.77 -8.71 33.74
CA GLU A 157 -12.89 -7.93 34.98
C GLU A 157 -11.57 -7.70 35.71
N ASN A 158 -10.57 -8.57 35.51
CA ASN A 158 -9.25 -8.45 36.14
C ASN A 158 -8.23 -7.65 35.31
N GLY A 159 -8.55 -7.30 34.06
CA GLY A 159 -7.68 -6.56 33.16
C GLY A 159 -8.15 -5.12 32.90
N CYS A 160 -8.23 -4.75 31.63
CA CYS A 160 -8.75 -3.49 31.12
C CYS A 160 -10.20 -3.22 31.55
N GLY A 161 -11.02 -4.24 31.80
CA GLY A 161 -12.38 -4.07 32.31
C GLY A 161 -12.41 -3.34 33.66
N ARG A 162 -11.50 -3.71 34.59
CA ARG A 162 -11.33 -3.00 35.86
C ARG A 162 -10.95 -1.54 35.66
N LEU A 163 -10.00 -1.30 34.77
CA LEU A 163 -9.52 0.05 34.46
C LEU A 163 -10.66 0.89 33.89
N LYS A 164 -11.42 0.37 32.92
CA LYS A 164 -12.61 1.04 32.38
C LYS A 164 -13.62 1.38 33.48
N ASN A 165 -13.91 0.44 34.40
CA ASN A 165 -14.81 0.68 35.52
C ASN A 165 -14.31 1.78 36.48
N ILE A 166 -13.01 1.76 36.82
CA ILE A 166 -12.40 2.78 37.70
C ILE A 166 -12.38 4.15 37.00
N THR A 167 -12.01 4.20 35.73
CA THR A 167 -12.03 5.43 34.93
C THR A 167 -13.44 5.99 34.85
N GLN A 168 -14.45 5.14 34.63
CA GLN A 168 -15.86 5.57 34.64
C GLN A 168 -16.26 6.14 36.00
N LYS A 169 -15.93 5.46 37.11
CA LYS A 169 -16.19 5.98 38.48
C LYS A 169 -15.48 7.30 38.74
N LEU A 170 -14.24 7.46 38.27
CA LEU A 170 -13.48 8.71 38.37
C LEU A 170 -14.16 9.83 37.57
N ARG A 171 -14.57 9.56 36.32
CA ARG A 171 -15.30 10.50 35.47
C ARG A 171 -16.62 10.95 36.10
N MET A 172 -17.39 10.01 36.65
CA MET A 172 -18.63 10.31 37.40
C MET A 172 -18.35 11.24 38.59
N ARG A 173 -17.27 10.97 39.35
CA ARG A 173 -16.86 11.84 40.47
C ARG A 173 -16.42 13.22 39.99
N GLN A 174 -15.63 13.30 38.92
CA GLN A 174 -15.19 14.56 38.32
C GLN A 174 -16.39 15.39 37.85
N GLN A 175 -17.32 14.78 37.13
CA GLN A 175 -18.57 15.41 36.71
C GLN A 175 -19.37 15.94 37.89
N TYR A 176 -19.55 15.14 38.95
CA TYR A 176 -20.24 15.58 40.16
C TYR A 176 -19.57 16.83 40.77
N MET A 177 -18.25 16.79 40.96
CA MET A 177 -17.50 17.91 41.55
C MET A 177 -17.56 19.17 40.68
N VAL A 178 -17.41 19.04 39.36
CA VAL A 178 -17.52 20.18 38.42
C VAL A 178 -18.95 20.71 38.34
N THR A 179 -19.96 19.86 38.52
CA THR A 179 -21.36 20.29 38.64
C THR A 179 -21.58 21.17 39.87
N GLN A 180 -20.95 20.84 41.00
CA GLN A 180 -20.97 21.70 42.18
C GLN A 180 -20.28 23.05 41.91
N VAL A 181 -19.13 23.08 41.22
CA VAL A 181 -18.45 24.33 40.85
C VAL A 181 -19.33 25.19 39.94
N ALA A 182 -20.01 24.59 38.96
CA ALA A 182 -20.92 25.29 38.08
C ALA A 182 -22.17 25.84 38.81
N TRP A 183 -22.56 25.20 39.93
CA TRP A 183 -23.63 25.69 40.79
C TRP A 183 -23.19 26.89 41.65
N VAL A 184 -21.95 26.86 42.16
CA VAL A 184 -21.34 27.97 42.92
C VAL A 184 -21.03 29.17 42.03
N TYR A 185 -20.56 28.93 40.80
CA TYR A 185 -20.22 29.96 39.80
C TYR A 185 -21.04 29.80 38.52
N PRO A 186 -22.37 30.07 38.57
CA PRO A 186 -23.23 29.88 37.42
C PRO A 186 -22.94 30.92 36.34
N VAL A 187 -22.56 30.46 35.15
CA VAL A 187 -22.38 31.29 33.96
C VAL A 187 -23.69 31.33 33.16
N ARG A 188 -24.50 32.37 33.36
CA ARG A 188 -25.82 32.51 32.71
C ARG A 188 -25.87 33.72 31.78
N PRO A 189 -26.70 33.68 30.70
CA PRO A 189 -27.05 34.88 29.95
C PRO A 189 -27.78 35.87 30.86
N LEU A 190 -27.63 37.18 30.63
CA LEU A 190 -28.08 38.26 31.52
C LEU A 190 -29.62 38.39 31.79
N ASP A 191 -30.48 37.55 31.22
CA ASP A 191 -31.95 37.65 31.40
C ASP A 191 -32.55 36.49 32.23
N GLU A 192 -32.09 36.32 33.47
CA GLU A 192 -32.85 35.58 34.47
C GLU A 192 -33.05 36.47 35.70
N LYS A 193 -34.27 36.96 35.87
CA LYS A 193 -34.77 37.39 37.17
C LYS A 193 -34.57 36.22 38.15
N SER A 194 -33.90 36.49 39.26
CA SER A 194 -33.91 35.63 40.45
C SER A 194 -35.35 35.29 40.85
N PRO A 195 -35.67 34.06 41.28
CA PRO A 195 -36.77 33.88 42.21
C PRO A 195 -36.27 34.35 43.59
N ASP A 196 -36.87 35.40 44.14
CA ASP A 196 -37.19 35.46 45.57
C ASP A 196 -37.94 36.76 45.96
N HIS A 197 -39.21 36.53 46.31
CA HIS A 197 -40.01 37.14 47.36
C HIS A 197 -39.93 38.66 47.67
N LYS A 198 -40.99 39.38 47.24
CA LYS A 198 -41.75 40.24 48.14
C LYS A 198 -43.26 40.05 47.92
N THR A 199 -43.89 39.43 48.90
CA THR A 199 -45.34 39.39 49.11
C THR A 199 -45.77 40.73 49.70
N GLU A 200 -46.42 41.59 48.94
CA GLU A 200 -47.36 42.57 49.49
C GLU A 200 -48.59 42.68 48.58
N TYR A 201 -49.74 42.61 49.25
CA TYR A 201 -51.07 42.53 48.68
C TYR A 201 -51.59 43.90 48.23
N THR A 202 -52.48 43.85 47.23
CA THR A 202 -53.67 44.70 46.94
C THR A 202 -53.67 45.51 45.63
N PRO A 203 -54.86 45.67 45.01
CA PRO A 203 -55.04 45.47 43.57
C PRO A 203 -55.47 46.71 42.77
N SER A 204 -55.74 46.49 41.48
CA SER A 204 -56.40 47.36 40.46
C SER A 204 -55.45 48.37 39.78
N ILE A 205 -55.41 48.52 38.46
CA ILE A 205 -56.49 48.80 37.50
C ILE A 205 -56.10 48.34 36.08
N ILE A 206 -57.12 47.91 35.31
CA ILE A 206 -57.11 47.51 33.90
C ILE A 206 -56.58 48.63 32.99
N LYS A 207 -55.70 48.29 32.04
CA LYS A 207 -55.66 48.91 30.70
C LYS A 207 -55.00 47.96 29.69
N THR A 208 -55.89 47.30 28.96
CA THR A 208 -55.67 46.69 27.65
C THR A 208 -55.23 47.74 26.64
N SER A 209 -54.12 47.50 25.95
CA SER A 209 -53.96 47.92 24.55
C SER A 209 -52.87 47.10 23.87
N ASN A 210 -53.27 46.47 22.79
CA ASN A 210 -52.47 45.73 21.84
C ASN A 210 -51.24 46.50 21.35
N ALA A 211 -50.12 45.80 21.20
CA ALA A 211 -49.12 46.10 20.18
C ALA A 211 -48.41 44.80 19.80
N GLU A 212 -48.64 44.37 18.57
CA GLU A 212 -47.85 43.38 17.86
C GLU A 212 -46.35 43.68 17.96
N SER A 213 -45.55 42.64 18.23
CA SER A 213 -44.14 42.58 17.83
C SER A 213 -43.85 41.10 17.55
N ILE A 214 -43.90 40.70 16.28
CA ILE A 214 -42.73 40.64 15.40
C ILE A 214 -41.58 39.90 16.11
N LEU A 215 -41.46 38.63 15.77
CA LEU A 215 -40.24 37.83 15.90
C LEU A 215 -39.02 38.62 15.43
N PRO A 216 -37.87 38.49 16.12
CA PRO A 216 -36.60 38.53 15.43
C PRO A 216 -35.88 37.20 15.58
N ASP A 217 -35.81 36.51 14.44
CA ASP A 217 -34.76 35.59 14.06
C ASP A 217 -33.38 36.30 14.08
N GLY A 218 -32.30 35.55 14.34
CA GLY A 218 -30.92 36.03 14.24
C GLY A 218 -30.09 35.98 15.53
N SER A 219 -29.11 35.06 15.57
CA SER A 219 -28.19 34.72 16.67
C SER A 219 -27.31 35.87 17.24
N GLN A 220 -27.91 36.82 17.95
CA GLN A 220 -27.16 37.75 18.81
C GLN A 220 -26.69 36.99 20.07
N LYS A 221 -25.40 36.59 20.12
CA LYS A 221 -24.76 35.99 21.32
C LYS A 221 -24.98 36.90 22.53
N ARG A 222 -25.96 36.54 23.38
CA ARG A 222 -26.32 37.28 24.60
C ARG A 222 -25.11 37.38 25.55
N PRO A 223 -24.91 38.51 26.25
CA PRO A 223 -23.79 38.65 27.18
C PRO A 223 -23.92 37.65 28.33
N LEU A 224 -22.82 36.95 28.64
CA LEU A 224 -22.72 36.01 29.73
C LEU A 224 -22.29 36.75 31.01
N ALA A 225 -22.84 36.33 32.15
CA ALA A 225 -22.53 36.84 33.47
C ALA A 225 -22.29 35.69 34.45
N ILE A 226 -21.42 35.91 35.45
CA ILE A 226 -21.25 35.01 36.60
C ILE A 226 -21.85 35.70 37.82
N LEU A 227 -22.77 35.04 38.52
CA LEU A 227 -23.45 35.59 39.70
C LEU A 227 -24.06 36.99 39.44
N GLY A 228 -24.58 37.23 38.23
CA GLY A 228 -25.16 38.51 37.82
C GLY A 228 -24.15 39.60 37.43
N LEU A 229 -22.85 39.33 37.45
CA LEU A 229 -21.79 40.28 37.11
C LEU A 229 -21.18 39.98 35.72
N GLN A 230 -20.94 41.04 34.92
CA GLN A 230 -20.43 40.94 33.55
C GLN A 230 -18.95 41.33 33.45
N LEU A 231 -18.25 40.74 32.48
CA LEU A 231 -17.00 41.30 31.96
C LEU A 231 -17.32 42.46 31.00
N PRO A 232 -16.69 43.64 31.16
CA PRO A 232 -16.85 44.74 30.25
C PRO A 232 -16.35 44.32 28.87
N LYS A 233 -17.19 44.50 27.85
CA LYS A 233 -16.73 44.45 26.46
C LYS A 233 -15.81 45.65 26.22
N PRO A 234 -14.71 45.50 25.49
CA PRO A 234 -13.91 46.63 25.06
C PRO A 234 -14.67 47.40 23.97
N THR A 235 -15.68 48.17 24.35
CA THR A 235 -16.35 49.15 23.48
C THR A 235 -15.99 50.54 23.96
N ALA A 236 -15.20 51.22 23.11
CA ALA A 236 -14.93 52.66 23.00
C ALA A 236 -14.98 53.51 24.29
N LYS A 237 -13.78 53.87 24.76
CA LYS A 237 -13.41 55.14 25.41
C LYS A 237 -14.55 55.90 26.11
N LYS A 238 -14.82 55.59 27.38
CA LYS A 238 -15.26 56.63 28.32
C LYS A 238 -14.04 57.44 28.73
N THR A 239 -13.73 58.48 27.96
CA THR A 239 -12.82 59.57 28.38
C THR A 239 -13.54 60.37 29.46
N GLY A 240 -13.42 59.90 30.70
CA GLY A 240 -13.79 60.65 31.89
C GLY A 240 -12.73 60.40 32.93
N TYR A 241 -11.98 61.44 33.31
CA TYR A 241 -10.92 61.39 34.33
C TYR A 241 -11.46 61.05 35.75
N PHE A 242 -12.77 60.85 35.87
CA PHE A 242 -13.50 60.36 37.04
C PHE A 242 -14.35 59.14 36.63
N GLY A 243 -13.69 58.01 36.34
CA GLY A 243 -14.38 56.72 36.41
C GLY A 243 -14.63 56.41 37.87
N ASP A 244 -15.87 56.06 38.23
CA ASP A 244 -16.18 55.65 39.60
C ASP A 244 -15.31 54.43 39.94
N ARG A 245 -14.63 54.43 41.09
CA ARG A 245 -13.75 53.30 41.51
C ARG A 245 -14.52 51.98 41.50
N THR A 246 -15.85 52.04 41.62
CA THR A 246 -16.77 50.90 41.57
C THR A 246 -16.85 50.22 40.19
N ASP A 247 -16.55 50.92 39.10
CA ASP A 247 -16.63 50.39 37.73
C ASP A 247 -15.55 49.33 37.45
N PHE A 248 -14.40 49.42 38.10
CA PHE A 248 -13.30 48.47 37.99
C PHE A 248 -13.39 47.31 38.99
N GLN A 249 -14.17 47.44 40.06
CA GLN A 249 -14.34 46.38 41.05
C GLN A 249 -15.17 45.21 40.51
N LYS A 250 -16.29 45.49 39.84
CA LYS A 250 -17.17 44.47 39.26
C LYS A 250 -16.42 43.49 38.34
N PRO A 251 -15.66 43.93 37.31
CA PRO A 251 -14.93 43.00 36.45
C PRO A 251 -13.83 42.24 37.17
N SER A 252 -13.16 42.88 38.12
CA SER A 252 -12.12 42.26 38.93
C SER A 252 -12.67 41.13 39.80
N THR A 253 -13.87 41.33 40.37
CA THR A 253 -14.60 40.28 41.10
C THR A 253 -14.98 39.12 40.17
N VAL A 254 -15.46 39.38 38.94
CA VAL A 254 -15.78 38.30 38.00
C VAL A 254 -14.54 37.49 37.63
N LEU A 255 -13.42 38.17 37.33
CA LEU A 255 -12.16 37.50 37.03
C LEU A 255 -11.65 36.67 38.21
N GLY A 256 -11.83 37.15 39.44
CA GLY A 256 -11.58 36.37 40.66
C GLY A 256 -12.43 35.11 40.75
N TYR A 257 -13.73 35.19 40.45
CA TYR A 257 -14.62 34.03 40.41
C TYR A 257 -14.24 33.03 39.31
N VAL A 258 -13.90 33.51 38.11
CA VAL A 258 -13.41 32.66 37.02
C VAL A 258 -12.13 31.96 37.44
N ALA A 259 -11.15 32.69 37.97
CA ALA A 259 -9.88 32.12 38.40
C ALA A 259 -10.12 31.00 39.43
N HIS A 260 -10.97 31.24 40.42
CA HIS A 260 -11.28 30.23 41.44
C HIS A 260 -11.97 29.00 40.85
N ALA A 261 -12.96 29.19 39.98
CA ALA A 261 -13.62 28.09 39.27
C ALA A 261 -12.62 27.26 38.44
N VAL A 262 -11.72 27.93 37.70
CA VAL A 262 -10.72 27.27 36.85
C VAL A 262 -9.73 26.44 37.67
N SER A 263 -9.25 26.96 38.80
CA SER A 263 -8.36 26.18 39.67
C SER A 263 -9.05 24.99 40.33
N LEU A 264 -10.31 25.15 40.76
CA LEU A 264 -11.08 24.01 41.27
C LEU A 264 -11.27 22.94 40.19
N ILE A 265 -11.70 23.33 38.99
CA ILE A 265 -11.87 22.39 37.86
C ILE A 265 -10.55 21.72 37.50
N ALA A 266 -9.45 22.46 37.42
CA ALA A 266 -8.12 21.92 37.15
C ALA A 266 -7.69 20.90 38.21
N SER A 267 -7.91 21.20 39.49
CA SER A 267 -7.62 20.28 40.59
C SER A 267 -8.45 18.99 40.54
N TYR A 268 -9.73 19.09 40.18
CA TYR A 268 -10.63 17.94 40.04
C TYR A 268 -10.32 17.08 38.83
N LEU A 269 -9.91 17.69 37.72
CA LEU A 269 -9.46 16.99 36.52
C LEU A 269 -8.03 16.45 36.64
N ASN A 270 -7.32 16.81 37.72
CA ASN A 270 -5.90 16.55 37.95
C ASN A 270 -5.01 17.05 36.79
N VAL A 271 -5.30 18.26 36.30
CA VAL A 271 -4.54 18.92 35.23
C VAL A 271 -3.74 20.07 35.84
N PRO A 272 -2.40 20.04 35.78
CA PRO A 272 -1.58 21.17 36.22
C PRO A 272 -1.78 22.35 35.27
N LEU A 273 -2.17 23.51 35.79
CA LEU A 273 -2.31 24.74 35.01
C LEU A 273 -0.93 25.22 34.54
N ARG A 274 -0.85 25.70 33.30
CA ARG A 274 0.39 26.29 32.75
C ARG A 274 0.73 27.60 33.43
N TYR A 275 -0.29 28.37 33.80
CA TYR A 275 -0.16 29.65 34.47
C TYR A 275 -0.79 29.57 35.87
N PRO A 276 -0.02 29.27 36.92
CA PRO A 276 -0.57 29.13 38.27
C PRO A 276 -1.31 30.39 38.73
N LEU A 277 -2.39 30.19 39.49
CA LEU A 277 -3.28 31.24 39.97
C LEU A 277 -3.04 31.52 41.46
N CYS A 278 -2.88 32.80 41.80
CA CYS A 278 -2.81 33.28 43.18
C CYS A 278 -4.17 33.91 43.56
N PHE A 279 -4.93 33.22 44.39
CA PHE A 279 -6.28 33.63 44.77
C PHE A 279 -6.28 34.79 45.77
N GLY A 280 -6.89 35.90 45.37
CA GLY A 280 -7.09 37.09 46.19
C GLY A 280 -8.51 37.68 46.04
N GLY A 281 -9.48 36.88 45.59
CA GLY A 281 -10.82 37.36 45.27
C GLY A 281 -10.76 38.39 44.12
N SER A 282 -11.24 39.61 44.38
CA SER A 282 -11.16 40.72 43.42
C SER A 282 -9.74 41.22 43.14
N ARG A 283 -8.74 40.76 43.91
CA ARG A 283 -7.31 41.08 43.70
C ARG A 283 -6.50 39.81 43.41
N SER A 284 -7.02 38.94 42.55
CA SER A 284 -6.32 37.72 42.13
C SER A 284 -5.20 38.02 41.14
N TYR A 285 -4.18 37.17 41.10
CA TYR A 285 -3.03 37.28 40.19
C TYR A 285 -2.81 35.96 39.44
N ILE A 286 -2.16 36.04 38.28
CA ILE A 286 -1.72 34.89 37.49
C ILE A 286 -0.22 34.95 37.26
N LEU A 287 0.43 33.80 37.29
CA LEU A 287 1.88 33.66 37.20
C LEU A 287 2.29 33.24 35.79
N ASP A 288 3.28 33.93 35.21
CA ASP A 288 3.99 33.44 34.02
C ASP A 288 5.41 33.03 34.39
N HIS A 289 5.77 31.81 34.00
CA HIS A 289 7.09 31.22 34.21
C HIS A 289 8.03 31.41 33.01
N SER A 290 7.64 32.24 32.03
CA SER A 290 8.47 32.54 30.87
C SER A 290 9.89 32.99 31.29
N PRO A 291 10.96 32.38 30.75
CA PRO A 291 12.31 32.85 30.99
C PRO A 291 12.45 34.28 30.50
N LEU A 292 12.84 35.17 31.40
CA LEU A 292 13.14 36.56 31.06
C LEU A 292 14.25 36.57 30.00
N VAL A 293 13.91 36.82 28.74
CA VAL A 293 14.88 37.40 27.78
C VAL A 293 15.09 38.82 28.29
N GLU A 294 16.11 39.00 29.10
CA GLU A 294 16.47 40.24 29.75
C GLU A 294 16.77 41.30 28.65
N PRO A 295 15.94 42.34 28.43
CA PRO A 295 16.47 43.53 27.81
C PRO A 295 17.29 44.19 28.90
N SER A 296 18.61 44.05 28.81
CA SER A 296 19.62 44.65 29.68
C SER A 296 19.13 45.98 30.27
N SER A 297 18.68 45.96 31.52
CA SER A 297 18.34 47.18 32.25
C SER A 297 19.50 47.47 33.17
N MET A 298 20.30 48.46 32.77
CA MET A 298 21.22 49.10 33.68
C MET A 298 20.44 49.65 34.87
N THR A 299 21.06 49.54 36.05
CA THR A 299 20.66 50.14 37.34
C THR A 299 19.57 49.40 38.11
N SER A 300 19.98 48.52 39.01
CA SER A 300 19.88 48.81 40.46
C SER A 300 20.49 47.67 41.26
N VAL A 301 21.05 48.05 42.40
CA VAL A 301 22.07 47.39 43.19
C VAL A 301 21.51 46.41 44.22
N VAL A 302 22.25 45.32 44.43
CA VAL A 302 22.32 44.40 45.58
C VAL A 302 21.01 43.93 46.23
N SER A 303 20.67 42.65 45.99
CA SER A 303 20.29 41.76 47.09
C SER A 303 20.81 40.36 46.80
N SER A 304 21.73 39.92 47.66
CA SER A 304 22.44 38.65 47.61
C SER A 304 21.56 37.50 48.09
N VAL A 305 21.10 36.63 47.19
CA VAL A 305 20.67 35.27 47.52
C VAL A 305 21.10 34.32 46.39
N SER A 306 21.65 33.17 46.81
CA SER A 306 22.18 32.01 46.05
C SER A 306 21.59 31.73 44.65
N PRO A 307 22.39 31.29 43.65
CA PRO A 307 21.89 30.88 42.35
C PRO A 307 21.33 29.45 42.42
N SER A 308 20.20 29.26 43.09
CA SER A 308 19.31 28.17 42.71
C SER A 308 18.56 28.61 41.45
N THR A 309 18.35 27.71 40.51
CA THR A 309 17.61 27.87 39.24
C THR A 309 16.17 28.35 39.43
N SER A 310 15.95 29.54 39.99
CA SER A 310 14.62 30.13 40.17
C SER A 310 14.28 30.88 38.89
N MET A 311 13.44 30.27 38.05
CA MET A 311 12.70 31.01 37.04
C MET A 311 12.03 32.20 37.76
N ARG A 312 12.44 33.44 37.47
CA ARG A 312 11.80 34.63 38.02
C ARG A 312 10.35 34.62 37.53
N THR A 313 9.43 34.24 38.40
CA THR A 313 8.02 34.11 38.07
C THR A 313 7.39 35.49 38.11
N MET A 314 6.78 35.91 37.01
CA MET A 314 6.20 37.24 36.91
C MET A 314 4.70 37.18 37.23
N GLU A 315 4.28 38.00 38.19
CA GLU A 315 2.87 38.14 38.60
C GLU A 315 2.12 39.12 37.70
N PHE A 316 0.92 38.77 37.24
CA PHE A 316 0.07 39.65 36.45
C PHE A 316 -1.30 39.80 37.13
N PRO A 317 -1.82 41.02 37.33
CA PRO A 317 -3.07 41.26 38.04
C PRO A 317 -4.28 40.88 37.18
N LEU A 318 -5.20 40.09 37.75
CA LEU A 318 -6.53 39.80 37.17
C LEU A 318 -7.58 40.83 37.59
N PHE A 319 -7.16 42.08 37.74
CA PHE A 319 -8.01 43.21 38.11
C PHE A 319 -7.59 44.47 37.37
N PHE A 320 -8.49 45.45 37.33
CA PHE A 320 -8.25 46.73 36.67
C PHE A 320 -7.92 47.78 37.73
N ASP A 321 -6.74 48.40 37.65
CA ASP A 321 -6.31 49.47 38.59
C ASP A 321 -6.05 50.81 37.89
N GLY A 322 -6.61 51.00 36.68
CA GLY A 322 -6.50 52.22 35.87
C GLY A 322 -5.12 52.48 35.25
N GLN A 323 -4.02 52.12 35.92
CA GLN A 323 -2.64 52.40 35.51
C GLN A 323 -2.02 51.30 34.63
N GLU A 324 -2.38 50.03 34.82
CA GLU A 324 -1.75 48.86 34.18
C GLU A 324 -2.72 48.05 33.30
N THR A 325 -3.46 48.72 32.40
CA THR A 325 -4.49 48.07 31.56
C THR A 325 -3.93 47.01 30.59
N THR A 326 -2.70 47.15 30.12
CA THR A 326 -2.03 46.17 29.25
C THR A 326 -1.65 44.91 30.01
N ARG A 327 -1.16 45.05 31.24
CA ARG A 327 -0.78 43.95 32.12
C ARG A 327 -1.98 43.11 32.53
N SER A 328 -3.11 43.75 32.86
CA SER A 328 -4.34 43.05 33.17
C SER A 328 -4.98 42.40 31.94
N ALA A 329 -4.92 43.03 30.76
CA ALA A 329 -5.35 42.41 29.51
C ALA A 329 -4.55 41.13 29.19
N TYR A 330 -3.23 41.15 29.44
CA TYR A 330 -2.38 39.97 29.30
C TYR A 330 -2.72 38.89 30.33
N ALA A 331 -2.95 39.25 31.60
CA ALA A 331 -3.41 38.31 32.63
C ALA A 331 -4.69 37.57 32.23
N ILE A 332 -5.68 38.30 31.68
CA ILE A 332 -6.94 37.72 31.20
C ILE A 332 -6.71 36.77 30.03
N PHE A 333 -5.78 37.11 29.13
CA PHE A 333 -5.38 36.23 28.03
C PHE A 333 -4.76 34.92 28.55
N LEU A 334 -3.86 34.99 29.53
CA LEU A 334 -3.25 33.81 30.17
C LEU A 334 -4.31 32.94 30.86
N LEU A 335 -5.24 33.56 31.59
CA LEU A 335 -6.37 32.84 32.20
C LEU A 335 -7.22 32.10 31.15
N ASN A 336 -7.45 32.73 29.99
CA ASN A 336 -8.13 32.04 28.89
C ASN A 336 -7.31 30.89 28.32
N LYS A 337 -5.97 30.99 28.31
CA LYS A 337 -5.09 29.90 27.87
C LYS A 337 -5.13 28.69 28.79
N ASP A 338 -5.30 28.89 30.08
CA ASP A 338 -5.56 27.79 31.01
C ASP A 338 -6.92 27.14 30.76
N ILE A 339 -7.98 27.92 30.48
CA ILE A 339 -9.28 27.36 30.12
C ILE A 339 -9.19 26.57 28.80
N GLU A 340 -8.47 27.09 27.82
CA GLU A 340 -8.20 26.42 26.54
C GLU A 340 -7.43 25.10 26.76
N GLN A 341 -6.46 25.08 27.68
CA GLN A 341 -5.77 23.86 28.07
C GLN A 341 -6.74 22.82 28.65
N LEU A 342 -7.65 23.22 29.53
CA LEU A 342 -8.65 22.31 30.10
C LEU A 342 -9.64 21.81 29.06
N LEU A 343 -10.05 22.66 28.10
CA LEU A 343 -10.87 22.25 26.96
C LEU A 343 -10.13 21.24 26.07
N ASN A 344 -8.87 21.50 25.74
CA ASN A 344 -8.06 20.57 24.96
C ASN A 344 -7.85 19.23 25.68
N TYR A 345 -7.72 19.24 27.01
CA TYR A 345 -7.61 18.02 27.82
C TYR A 345 -8.85 17.12 27.71
N ILE A 346 -10.04 17.70 27.53
CA ILE A 346 -11.28 16.96 27.30
C ILE A 346 -11.61 16.78 25.82
N GLY A 347 -10.71 17.14 24.91
CA GLY A 347 -10.87 16.98 23.46
C GLY A 347 -11.78 18.02 22.78
N ALA A 348 -11.95 19.20 23.39
CA ALA A 348 -12.81 20.26 22.87
C ALA A 348 -12.01 21.51 22.45
N GLU A 349 -12.47 22.19 21.40
CA GLU A 349 -11.87 23.43 20.93
C GLU A 349 -12.42 24.66 21.69
N SER A 350 -11.55 25.65 21.92
CA SER A 350 -11.96 26.92 22.51
C SER A 350 -12.58 27.87 21.48
N LEU A 351 -13.47 28.75 21.94
CA LEU A 351 -14.08 29.80 21.10
C LEU A 351 -13.13 30.98 20.85
N GLY A 352 -11.87 30.90 21.30
CA GLY A 352 -10.83 31.91 21.12
C GLY A 352 -10.45 32.69 22.39
N PRO A 353 -9.41 33.54 22.32
CA PRO A 353 -8.70 34.12 23.48
C PRO A 353 -9.48 35.18 24.27
N ARG A 354 -10.53 35.76 23.69
CA ARG A 354 -11.32 36.83 24.31
C ARG A 354 -12.62 36.34 24.95
N HIS A 355 -12.85 35.02 24.93
CA HIS A 355 -14.14 34.40 25.27
C HIS A 355 -14.10 33.66 26.61
N VAL A 356 -13.44 34.22 27.63
CA VAL A 356 -13.24 33.61 28.97
C VAL A 356 -14.51 32.95 29.53
N LEU A 357 -15.60 33.72 29.65
CA LEU A 357 -16.87 33.20 30.20
C LEU A 357 -17.53 32.15 29.31
N ALA A 358 -17.44 32.30 27.99
CA ALA A 358 -18.04 31.36 27.06
C ALA A 358 -17.27 30.03 27.03
N ASN A 359 -15.93 30.09 27.08
CA ASN A 359 -15.06 28.94 27.18
C ASN A 359 -15.26 28.20 28.51
N LEU A 360 -15.39 28.94 29.63
CA LEU A 360 -15.71 28.33 30.93
C LEU A 360 -17.07 27.63 30.91
N LYS A 361 -18.10 28.27 30.34
CA LYS A 361 -19.44 27.67 30.19
C LYS A 361 -19.39 26.42 29.32
N GLN A 362 -18.67 26.46 28.21
CA GLN A 362 -18.49 25.30 27.33
C GLN A 362 -17.78 24.17 28.06
N LEU A 363 -16.70 24.46 28.78
CA LEU A 363 -15.96 23.48 29.59
C LEU A 363 -16.88 22.77 30.58
N THR A 364 -17.63 23.52 31.39
CA THR A 364 -18.56 22.92 32.36
C THR A 364 -19.69 22.13 31.70
N THR A 365 -20.21 22.61 30.57
CA THR A 365 -21.30 21.94 29.84
C THR A 365 -20.85 20.60 29.27
N ILE A 366 -19.64 20.53 28.69
CA ILE A 366 -19.10 19.29 28.14
C ILE A 366 -18.87 18.27 29.26
N ILE A 367 -18.25 18.69 30.37
CA ILE A 367 -18.00 17.81 31.51
C ILE A 367 -19.31 17.30 32.13
N GLN A 368 -20.35 18.13 32.15
CA GLN A 368 -21.69 17.75 32.63
C GLN A 368 -22.44 16.81 31.70
N SER A 369 -22.04 16.68 30.43
CA SER A 369 -22.72 15.83 29.46
C SER A 369 -22.49 14.34 29.73
N GLN A 370 -23.42 13.50 29.25
CA GLN A 370 -23.27 12.05 29.35
C GLN A 370 -22.06 11.53 28.55
N GLN A 371 -21.66 12.24 27.49
CA GLN A 371 -20.53 11.88 26.62
C GLN A 371 -19.20 11.88 27.38
N TYR A 372 -19.07 12.68 28.44
CA TYR A 372 -17.86 12.72 29.26
C TYR A 372 -17.62 11.44 30.06
N ILE A 373 -18.69 10.73 30.42
CA ILE A 373 -18.61 9.46 31.17
C ILE A 373 -18.32 8.29 30.23
N SER A 374 -18.94 8.30 29.04
CA SER A 374 -18.96 7.16 28.10
C SER A 374 -17.81 7.18 27.09
N THR A 375 -16.61 7.60 27.49
CA THR A 375 -15.44 7.51 26.59
C THR A 375 -15.02 6.05 26.44
N ASP A 376 -15.45 5.42 25.34
CA ASP A 376 -15.00 4.10 24.87
C ASP A 376 -13.65 4.14 24.15
#